data_AF-A0A1Y4L9B2-F1
#
_entry.id   AF-A0A1Y4L9B2-F1
#
_cell.length_a   1.000
_cell.length_b   1.000
_cell.length_c   1.000
_cell.angle_alpha   90.00
_cell.angle_beta   90.00
_cell.angle_gamma   90.00
#
_symmetry.space_group_name_H-M   'P 1'
#
loop_
_entity.id
_entity.type
_entity.pdbx_description
1 polymer ?
#
loop_
_entity_poly.entity_id
_entity_poly.type
_entity_poly.pdbx_seq_one_letter_code
_entity_poly.pdbx_strand_id
1 'polypeptide(L)'
;MEGTAVNTLMACMENYNEAVKKMTAKLRPGDGLLGFGRDPKRDPCHMEFYEAVGEAVGRMAREGLTPAEAEETVRFLVTLAQEERYFDLTQPMREAVQGHARTLVPLLEPETARELAAWYNKTYPRRRRLPVQNQLLKELERRANGK
;
A
#
# COMPACT_ATOMS: atom_id res chain seq x y z
N MET A 1 -10.49 12.14 -15.49
CA MET A 1 -9.03 12.27 -15.62
C MET A 1 -8.46 11.64 -14.37
N GLU A 2 -7.92 10.42 -14.44
CA GLU A 2 -7.17 9.85 -13.31
C GLU A 2 -6.01 10.80 -12.97
N GLY A 3 -5.90 11.18 -11.71
CA GLY A 3 -4.90 12.14 -11.24
C GLY A 3 -3.49 11.64 -11.53
N THR A 4 -2.57 12.55 -11.85
CA THR A 4 -1.14 12.26 -12.04
C THR A 4 -0.52 11.53 -10.84
N ALA A 5 -1.06 11.78 -9.63
CA ALA A 5 -0.68 11.10 -8.40
C ALA A 5 -0.95 9.59 -8.46
N VAL A 6 -2.17 9.17 -8.81
CA VAL A 6 -2.53 7.74 -8.89
C VAL A 6 -1.76 7.05 -10.02
N ASN A 7 -1.58 7.70 -11.16
CA ASN A 7 -0.77 7.15 -12.27
C ASN A 7 0.67 6.82 -11.83
N THR A 8 1.25 7.64 -10.95
CA THR A 8 2.58 7.39 -10.39
C THR A 8 2.59 6.12 -9.52
N LEU A 9 1.56 5.92 -8.70
CA LEU A 9 1.43 4.72 -7.87
C LEU A 9 1.12 3.46 -8.68
N MET A 10 0.33 3.58 -9.75
CA MET A 10 0.10 2.50 -10.70
C MET A 10 1.42 2.07 -11.36
N ALA A 11 2.28 3.01 -11.76
CA ALA A 11 3.59 2.69 -12.30
C ALA A 11 4.48 1.95 -11.28
N CYS A 12 4.49 2.34 -10.00
CA CYS A 12 5.17 1.59 -8.93
C CYS A 12 4.65 0.15 -8.85
N MET A 13 3.33 -0.02 -8.95
CA MET A 13 2.66 -1.32 -8.86
C MET A 13 2.95 -2.23 -10.06
N GLU A 14 2.94 -1.69 -11.28
CA GLU A 14 3.28 -2.41 -12.50
C GLU A 14 4.74 -2.87 -12.49
N ASN A 15 5.66 -1.98 -12.10
CA ASN A 15 7.08 -2.32 -11.95
C ASN A 15 7.28 -3.44 -10.92
N TYR A 16 6.57 -3.39 -9.80
CA TYR A 16 6.61 -4.43 -8.79
C TYR A 16 6.09 -5.77 -9.31
N ASN A 17 4.94 -5.78 -9.99
CA ASN A 17 4.37 -6.98 -10.57
C ASN A 17 5.31 -7.62 -11.62
N GLU A 18 5.96 -6.82 -12.46
CA GLU A 18 6.94 -7.31 -13.42
C GLU A 18 8.23 -7.81 -12.75
N ALA A 19 8.69 -7.17 -11.67
CA ALA A 19 9.82 -7.66 -10.89
C ALA A 19 9.52 -9.02 -10.24
N VAL A 20 8.35 -9.16 -9.63
CA VAL A 20 7.87 -10.43 -9.03
C VAL A 20 7.73 -11.51 -10.09
N LYS A 21 7.17 -11.19 -11.26
CA LYS A 21 7.08 -12.12 -12.40
C LYS A 21 8.45 -12.59 -12.88
N LYS A 22 9.41 -11.67 -13.04
CA LYS A 22 10.80 -12.00 -13.45
C LYS A 22 11.54 -12.83 -12.40
N MET A 23 11.29 -12.56 -11.12
CA MET A 23 11.87 -13.29 -10.00
C MET A 23 11.30 -14.71 -9.92
N THR A 24 9.98 -14.85 -9.94
CA THR A 24 9.29 -16.15 -9.86
C THR A 24 9.63 -17.06 -11.04
N ALA A 25 9.80 -16.50 -12.24
CA ALA A 25 10.24 -17.25 -13.43
C ALA A 25 11.65 -17.86 -13.30
N LYS A 26 12.46 -17.44 -12.32
CA LYS A 26 13.83 -17.92 -12.08
C LYS A 26 13.94 -18.90 -10.91
N LEU A 27 12.85 -19.19 -10.20
CA LEU A 27 12.85 -20.10 -9.06
C LEU A 27 13.04 -21.55 -9.51
N ARG A 28 13.88 -22.29 -8.79
CA ARG A 28 14.09 -23.72 -8.97
C ARG A 28 13.28 -24.51 -7.96
N PRO A 29 12.96 -25.79 -8.24
CA PRO A 29 12.35 -26.67 -7.25
C PRO A 29 13.19 -26.72 -5.96
N GLY A 30 12.55 -26.46 -4.81
CA GLY A 30 13.20 -26.46 -3.50
C GLY A 30 13.82 -25.11 -3.06
N ASP A 31 13.84 -24.09 -3.92
CA ASP A 31 14.22 -22.73 -3.50
C ASP A 31 13.23 -22.23 -2.42
N GLY A 32 13.77 -21.71 -1.31
CA GLY A 32 13.01 -21.24 -0.14
C GLY A 32 12.65 -22.32 0.89
N LEU A 33 12.86 -23.60 0.58
CA LEU A 33 12.59 -24.68 1.54
C LEU A 33 13.69 -24.75 2.60
N LEU A 34 13.33 -24.68 3.89
CA LEU A 34 14.27 -24.68 5.03
C LEU A 34 15.40 -23.64 4.94
N GLY A 35 15.21 -22.56 4.18
CA GLY A 35 16.21 -21.52 3.97
C GLY A 35 17.27 -21.83 2.91
N PHE A 36 17.11 -22.91 2.14
CA PHE A 36 17.99 -23.21 1.00
C PHE A 36 17.58 -22.44 -0.25
N GLY A 37 18.56 -22.07 -1.09
CA GLY A 37 18.30 -21.44 -2.38
C GLY A 37 17.83 -19.99 -2.28
N ARG A 38 17.14 -19.51 -3.32
CA ARG A 38 16.60 -18.13 -3.37
C ARG A 38 15.20 -18.09 -2.77
N ASP A 39 15.05 -17.53 -1.57
CA ASP A 39 13.74 -17.33 -0.96
C ASP A 39 13.01 -16.15 -1.64
N PRO A 40 11.90 -16.38 -2.38
CA PRO A 40 11.16 -15.33 -3.06
C PRO A 40 10.61 -14.27 -2.09
N LYS A 41 10.34 -14.63 -0.83
CA LYS A 41 9.82 -13.70 0.19
C LYS A 41 10.87 -12.70 0.67
N ARG A 42 12.15 -12.95 0.36
CA ARG A 42 13.30 -12.10 0.73
C ARG A 42 13.91 -11.40 -0.46
N ASP A 43 13.27 -11.48 -1.63
CA ASP A 43 13.79 -10.81 -2.82
C ASP A 43 13.75 -9.28 -2.64
N PRO A 44 14.81 -8.55 -3.06
CA PRO A 44 14.89 -7.10 -2.90
C PRO A 44 13.71 -6.33 -3.52
N CYS A 45 13.06 -6.87 -4.56
CA CYS A 45 11.97 -6.18 -5.25
C CYS A 45 10.81 -5.78 -4.31
N HIS A 46 10.63 -6.48 -3.19
CA HIS A 46 9.62 -6.13 -2.19
C HIS A 46 9.97 -4.81 -1.48
N MET A 47 11.22 -4.65 -1.06
CA MET A 47 11.66 -3.42 -0.40
C MET A 47 11.78 -2.26 -1.39
N GLU A 48 12.27 -2.51 -2.60
CA GLU A 48 12.31 -1.52 -3.68
C GLU A 48 10.90 -0.97 -3.99
N PHE A 49 9.88 -1.84 -4.01
CA PHE A 49 8.49 -1.42 -4.17
C PHE A 49 8.02 -0.55 -3.00
N TYR A 50 8.31 -0.96 -1.76
CA TYR A 50 7.95 -0.20 -0.58
C TYR A 50 8.54 1.21 -0.60
N GLU A 51 9.85 1.30 -0.87
CA GLU A 51 10.58 2.57 -0.95
C GLU A 51 10.06 3.44 -2.09
N ALA A 52 9.83 2.88 -3.28
CA ALA A 52 9.30 3.61 -4.43
C ALA A 52 7.92 4.23 -4.15
N VAL A 53 7.02 3.50 -3.50
CA VAL A 53 5.72 4.05 -3.07
C VAL A 53 5.92 5.14 -2.03
N GLY A 54 6.78 4.93 -1.05
CA GLY A 54 7.11 5.93 -0.03
C GLY A 54 7.67 7.23 -0.60
N GLU A 55 8.57 7.14 -1.57
CA GLU A 55 9.14 8.30 -2.28
C GLU A 55 8.09 9.03 -3.12
N ALA A 56 7.23 8.28 -3.83
CA ALA A 56 6.14 8.85 -4.62
C ALA A 56 5.18 9.63 -3.73
N VAL A 57 4.68 9.00 -2.65
CA VAL A 57 3.76 9.64 -1.70
C VAL A 57 4.43 10.81 -0.97
N GLY A 58 5.70 10.67 -0.55
CA GLY A 58 6.43 11.75 0.11
C GLY A 58 6.66 12.96 -0.79
N ARG A 59 6.88 12.75 -2.09
CA ARG A 59 6.94 13.83 -3.08
C ARG A 59 5.59 14.50 -3.27
N MET A 60 4.51 13.74 -3.46
CA MET A 60 3.15 14.28 -3.57
C MET A 60 2.78 15.15 -2.36
N ALA A 61 3.11 14.70 -1.15
CA ALA A 61 2.85 15.46 0.08
C ALA A 61 3.63 16.79 0.12
N ARG A 62 4.86 16.84 -0.41
CA ARG A 62 5.68 18.07 -0.47
C ARG A 62 5.23 19.03 -1.57
N GLU A 63 4.81 18.50 -2.71
CA GLU A 63 4.30 19.29 -3.84
C GLU A 63 2.90 19.86 -3.55
N GLY A 64 2.18 19.24 -2.61
CA GLY A 64 0.87 19.66 -2.16
C GLY A 64 -0.23 19.05 -3.02
N LEU A 65 -0.90 18.03 -2.49
CA LEU A 65 -2.12 17.51 -3.09
C LEU A 65 -3.33 18.33 -2.66
N THR A 66 -4.29 18.51 -3.58
CA THR A 66 -5.64 18.91 -3.20
C THR A 66 -6.31 17.83 -2.33
N PRO A 67 -7.34 18.16 -1.54
CA PRO A 67 -8.08 17.15 -0.77
C PRO A 67 -8.64 16.01 -1.64
N ALA A 68 -9.07 16.33 -2.87
CA ALA A 68 -9.57 15.34 -3.83
C ALA A 68 -8.48 14.38 -4.32
N GLU A 69 -7.29 14.89 -4.66
CA GLU A 69 -6.16 14.05 -5.07
C GLU A 69 -5.63 13.22 -3.90
N ALA A 70 -5.62 13.78 -2.68
CA ALA A 70 -5.26 13.05 -1.48
C ALA A 70 -6.25 11.89 -1.22
N GLU A 71 -7.55 12.14 -1.37
CA GLU A 71 -8.58 11.10 -1.28
C GLU A 71 -8.35 9.98 -2.31
N GLU A 72 -8.18 10.34 -3.58
CA GLU A 72 -7.93 9.38 -4.67
C GLU A 72 -6.70 8.51 -4.35
N THR A 73 -5.61 9.16 -3.92
CA THR A 73 -4.34 8.51 -3.59
C THR A 73 -4.47 7.59 -2.37
N VAL A 74 -5.13 8.03 -1.31
CA VAL A 74 -5.36 7.19 -0.11
C VAL A 74 -6.23 6.00 -0.45
N ARG A 75 -7.34 6.19 -1.20
CA ARG A 75 -8.23 5.11 -1.66
C ARG A 75 -7.47 4.07 -2.47
N PHE A 76 -6.61 4.50 -3.38
CA PHE A 76 -5.76 3.61 -4.14
C PHE A 76 -4.85 2.79 -3.21
N LEU A 77 -4.10 3.43 -2.33
CA LEU A 77 -3.16 2.74 -1.43
C LEU A 77 -3.84 1.69 -0.56
N VAL A 78 -5.00 2.00 0.04
CA VAL A 78 -5.69 1.08 0.97
C VAL A 78 -6.39 -0.09 0.28
N THR A 79 -6.58 -0.02 -1.04
CA THR A 79 -7.19 -1.09 -1.85
C THR A 79 -6.15 -1.99 -2.53
N LEU A 80 -4.87 -1.58 -2.62
CA LEU A 80 -3.79 -2.35 -3.26
C LEU A 80 -3.70 -3.81 -2.82
N ALA A 81 -3.89 -4.10 -1.53
CA ALA A 81 -3.78 -5.45 -1.00
C ALA A 81 -4.97 -6.38 -1.36
N GLN A 82 -6.01 -5.86 -2.01
CA GLN A 82 -7.16 -6.67 -2.45
C GLN A 82 -6.95 -7.29 -3.83
N GLU A 83 -5.88 -6.93 -4.53
CA GLU A 83 -5.60 -7.49 -5.85
C GLU A 83 -5.08 -8.93 -5.76
N GLU A 84 -5.72 -9.84 -6.50
CA GLU A 84 -5.49 -11.29 -6.43
C GLU A 84 -4.17 -11.77 -7.08
N ARG A 85 -3.53 -10.94 -7.91
CA ARG A 85 -2.30 -11.32 -8.63
C ARG A 85 -1.14 -11.57 -7.65
N TYR A 86 -0.62 -12.80 -7.66
CA TYR A 86 0.47 -13.28 -6.78
C TYR A 86 0.19 -13.10 -5.28
N PHE A 87 -1.08 -13.19 -4.90
CA PHE A 87 -1.59 -12.83 -3.57
C PHE A 87 -0.69 -13.28 -2.41
N ASP A 88 -0.37 -14.57 -2.30
CA ASP A 88 0.41 -15.10 -1.17
C ASP A 88 1.83 -14.51 -1.03
N LEU A 89 2.41 -14.06 -2.14
CA LEU A 89 3.77 -13.51 -2.18
C LEU A 89 3.77 -11.98 -2.04
N THR A 90 2.79 -11.30 -2.63
CA THR A 90 2.79 -9.83 -2.74
C THR A 90 1.93 -9.16 -1.67
N GLN A 91 0.94 -9.86 -1.12
CA GLN A 91 0.01 -9.30 -0.13
C GLN A 91 0.72 -8.66 1.06
N PRO A 92 1.72 -9.29 1.73
CA PRO A 92 2.35 -8.69 2.90
C PRO A 92 2.95 -7.31 2.60
N MET A 93 3.59 -7.17 1.43
CA MET A 93 4.20 -5.90 1.06
C MET A 93 3.16 -4.88 0.59
N ARG A 94 2.10 -5.31 -0.11
CA ARG A 94 0.96 -4.45 -0.46
C ARG A 94 0.18 -3.96 0.76
N GLU A 95 0.15 -4.72 1.85
CA GLU A 95 -0.39 -4.27 3.13
C GLU A 95 0.57 -3.30 3.84
N ALA A 96 1.89 -3.54 3.75
CA ALA A 96 2.88 -2.66 4.35
C ALA A 96 2.86 -1.24 3.74
N VAL A 97 2.76 -1.12 2.42
CA VAL A 97 2.73 0.19 1.75
C VAL A 97 1.51 1.06 2.10
N GLN A 98 0.44 0.47 2.64
CA GLN A 98 -0.69 1.22 3.18
C GLN A 98 -0.25 2.17 4.29
N GLY A 99 0.84 1.86 4.99
CA GLY A 99 1.46 2.74 5.97
C GLY A 99 1.86 4.09 5.39
N HIS A 100 2.17 4.20 4.10
CA HIS A 100 2.48 5.49 3.47
C HIS A 100 1.26 6.39 3.35
N ALA A 101 0.04 5.85 3.28
CA ALA A 101 -1.18 6.65 3.19
C ALA A 101 -1.35 7.62 4.39
N ARG A 102 -0.75 7.28 5.53
CA ARG A 102 -0.73 8.07 6.77
C ARG A 102 -0.25 9.51 6.55
N THR A 103 0.70 9.73 5.63
CA THR A 103 1.22 11.08 5.35
C THR A 103 0.19 11.97 4.64
N LEU A 104 -0.80 11.37 3.98
CA LEU A 104 -1.85 12.06 3.23
C LEU A 104 -3.15 12.20 4.01
N VAL A 105 -3.34 11.42 5.08
CA VAL A 105 -4.54 11.48 5.94
C VAL A 105 -4.87 12.91 6.42
N PRO A 106 -3.89 13.76 6.82
CA PRO A 106 -4.19 15.14 7.22
C PRO A 106 -4.86 16.00 6.13
N LEU A 107 -4.69 15.64 4.86
CA LEU A 107 -5.22 16.38 3.71
C LEU A 107 -6.66 15.98 3.36
N LEU A 108 -7.14 14.84 3.86
CA LEU A 108 -8.49 14.34 3.58
C LEU A 108 -9.53 15.26 4.21
N GLU A 109 -10.72 15.36 3.63
CA GLU A 109 -11.86 15.94 4.36
C GLU A 109 -12.27 15.04 5.54
N PRO A 110 -12.82 15.58 6.65
CA PRO A 110 -13.25 14.77 7.79
C PRO A 110 -14.29 13.71 7.41
N GLU A 111 -15.20 14.03 6.49
CA GLU A 111 -16.20 13.08 6.02
C GLU A 111 -15.55 11.92 5.26
N THR A 112 -14.68 12.22 4.30
CA THR A 112 -13.89 11.22 3.56
C THR A 112 -13.11 10.32 4.51
N ALA A 113 -12.45 10.89 5.53
CA ALA A 113 -11.71 10.11 6.51
C ALA A 113 -12.62 9.16 7.32
N ARG A 114 -13.86 9.58 7.61
CA ARG A 114 -14.87 8.76 8.30
C ARG A 114 -15.34 7.59 7.43
N GLU A 115 -15.65 7.86 6.16
CA GLU A 115 -16.02 6.82 5.20
C GLU A 115 -14.91 5.78 5.03
N LEU A 116 -13.68 6.26 4.85
CA LEU A 116 -12.50 5.41 4.76
C LEU A 116 -12.27 4.60 6.02
N ALA A 117 -12.40 5.20 7.21
CA ALA A 117 -12.27 4.46 8.47
C ALA A 117 -13.31 3.34 8.58
N ALA A 118 -14.58 3.63 8.24
CA ALA A 118 -15.66 2.65 8.27
C ALA A 118 -15.40 1.48 7.29
N TRP A 119 -15.03 1.81 6.05
CA TRP A 119 -14.68 0.81 5.04
C TRP A 119 -13.46 -0.02 5.48
N TYR A 120 -12.39 0.63 5.94
CA TYR A 120 -11.14 -0.02 6.31
C TYR A 120 -11.31 -0.95 7.52
N ASN A 121 -12.13 -0.54 8.50
CA ASN A 121 -12.47 -1.35 9.66
C ASN A 121 -13.26 -2.62 9.28
N LYS A 122 -14.14 -2.53 8.28
CA LYS A 122 -14.89 -3.68 7.72
C LYS A 122 -13.99 -4.62 6.93
N THR A 123 -13.13 -4.07 6.06
CA THR A 123 -12.22 -4.82 5.19
C THR A 123 -11.13 -5.55 6.00
N TYR A 124 -10.54 -4.88 6.99
CA TYR A 124 -9.47 -5.42 7.82
C TYR A 124 -9.97 -5.59 9.27
N PRO A 125 -10.64 -6.72 9.60
CA PRO A 125 -11.25 -6.92 10.91
C PRO A 125 -10.20 -7.03 12.02
N ARG A 126 -10.54 -6.52 13.21
CA ARG A 126 -9.63 -6.40 14.37
C ARG A 126 -8.77 -7.63 14.66
N ARG A 127 -9.31 -8.85 14.52
CA ARG A 127 -8.60 -10.11 14.82
C ARG A 127 -7.48 -10.45 13.83
N ARG A 128 -7.50 -9.87 12.62
CA ARG A 128 -6.54 -10.14 11.54
C ARG A 128 -5.72 -8.90 11.16
N ARG A 129 -6.00 -7.77 11.81
CA ARG A 129 -5.42 -6.49 11.44
C ARG A 129 -3.95 -6.39 11.85
N LEU A 130 -3.09 -6.03 10.89
CA LEU A 130 -1.67 -5.79 11.12
C LEU A 130 -1.41 -4.50 11.91
N PRO A 131 -0.21 -4.34 12.52
CA PRO A 131 0.15 -3.10 13.21
C PRO A 131 0.02 -1.83 12.34
N VAL A 132 0.46 -1.89 11.08
CA VAL A 132 0.37 -0.77 10.14
C VAL A 132 -1.09 -0.36 9.86
N GLN A 133 -1.97 -1.36 9.72
CA GLN A 133 -3.40 -1.15 9.49
C GLN A 133 -4.08 -0.56 10.74
N ASN A 134 -3.65 -0.95 11.96
CA ASN A 134 -4.13 -0.32 13.19
C ASN A 134 -3.73 1.16 13.28
N GLN A 135 -2.50 1.50 12.88
CA GLN A 135 -2.01 2.88 12.87
C GLN A 135 -2.78 3.74 11.87
N LEU A 136 -2.95 3.25 10.64
CA LEU A 136 -3.69 3.96 9.62
C LEU A 136 -5.15 4.19 10.03
N LEU A 137 -5.84 3.15 10.54
CA LEU A 137 -7.22 3.32 10.99
C LEU A 137 -7.32 4.38 12.09
N LYS A 138 -6.42 4.37 13.07
CA LYS A 138 -6.41 5.35 14.17
C LYS A 138 -6.24 6.78 13.65
N GLU A 139 -5.47 6.98 12.59
CA GLU A 139 -5.30 8.30 11.98
C GLU A 139 -6.53 8.73 11.18
N LEU A 140 -7.15 7.82 10.42
CA LEU A 140 -8.42 8.07 9.75
C LEU A 140 -9.51 8.45 10.76
N GLU A 141 -9.64 7.70 11.86
CA GLU A 141 -10.59 8.00 12.94
C GLU A 141 -10.28 9.34 13.63
N ARG A 142 -9.01 9.69 13.80
CA ARG A 142 -8.62 11.00 14.34
C ARG A 142 -9.06 12.13 13.39
N ARG A 143 -8.74 12.00 12.10
CA ARG A 143 -9.09 12.98 11.07
C ARG A 143 -10.61 13.14 10.93
N ALA A 144 -11.35 12.03 11.01
CA ALA A 144 -12.81 12.01 10.97
C ALA A 144 -13.48 12.80 12.11
N ASN A 145 -12.77 12.98 13.23
CA ASN A 145 -13.19 13.79 14.37
C ASN A 145 -12.68 15.24 14.30
N GLY A 146 -12.14 15.67 13.16
CA GLY A 146 -11.62 17.03 12.95
C GLY A 146 -10.29 17.31 13.66
N LYS A 147 -9.53 16.27 14.01
CA LYS A 147 -8.25 16.35 14.74
C LYS A 147 -7.06 16.01 13.86
#